data_AF-A0A3N5X3A5-F1
#
_entry.id   AF-A0A3N5X3A5-F1
#
_cell.length_a   1.000
_cell.length_b   1.000
_cell.length_c   1.000
_cell.angle_alpha   90.00
_cell.angle_beta   90.00
_cell.angle_gamma   90.00
#
_symmetry.space_group_name_H-M   'P 1'
#
loop_
_entity.id
_entity.type
_entity.pdbx_description
1 polymer ?
#
loop_
_entity_poly.entity_id
_entity_poly.type
_entity_poly.pdbx_seq_one_letter_code
_entity_poly.pdbx_strand_id
1 'polypeptide(L)'
;MLLTDLTQSLNRWFEQQAWIDQTAKPVQNAANKIFQSGGVVGRKIANLLNGTWLGHPLHPVLTDIPIGAWMAAITLDSMEASSGRRGIGKAADAAVALGIAGAAGSAVTGIADWQHTTGESRRTGFIHGALNTLVLGLF
;
A
#
# COMPACT_ATOMS: atom_id res chain seq x y z
N MET A 1 -24.44 15.15 -11.06
CA MET A 1 -25.39 14.04 -11.25
C MET A 1 -24.69 12.81 -11.83
N LEU A 2 -24.11 12.86 -13.03
CA LEU A 2 -23.36 11.73 -13.64
C LEU A 2 -22.20 11.16 -12.80
N LEU A 3 -21.37 12.02 -12.18
CA LEU A 3 -20.23 11.57 -11.36
C LEU A 3 -20.68 10.86 -10.08
N THR A 4 -21.70 11.39 -9.41
CA THR A 4 -22.30 10.80 -8.22
C THR A 4 -22.91 9.42 -8.49
N ASP A 5 -23.57 9.25 -9.64
CA ASP A 5 -24.17 7.98 -10.05
C ASP A 5 -23.10 6.92 -10.37
N LEU A 6 -22.00 7.33 -11.00
CA LEU A 6 -20.84 6.46 -11.28
C LEU A 6 -20.16 5.99 -9.98
N THR A 7 -19.89 6.91 -9.05
CA THR A 7 -19.32 6.53 -7.74
C THR A 7 -20.24 5.57 -6.97
N GLN A 8 -21.55 5.82 -6.96
CA GLN A 8 -22.49 4.92 -6.29
C GLN A 8 -22.62 3.56 -6.97
N SER A 9 -22.49 3.49 -8.29
CA SER A 9 -22.52 2.20 -9.01
C SER A 9 -21.23 1.39 -8.78
N LEU A 10 -20.08 2.05 -8.71
CA LEU A 10 -18.82 1.41 -8.29
C LEU A 10 -18.89 0.93 -6.84
N ASN A 11 -19.40 1.76 -5.91
CA ASN A 11 -19.56 1.39 -4.51
C ASN A 11 -20.44 0.15 -4.36
N ARG A 12 -21.61 0.16 -5.03
CA ARG A 12 -22.52 -0.99 -5.06
C ARG A 12 -21.88 -2.23 -5.66
N TRP A 13 -21.01 -2.08 -6.67
CA TRP A 13 -20.28 -3.21 -7.24
C TRP A 13 -19.32 -3.84 -6.23
N PHE A 14 -18.55 -3.03 -5.47
CA PHE A 14 -17.67 -3.50 -4.39
C PHE A 14 -18.43 -4.05 -3.17
N GLU A 15 -19.58 -3.48 -2.84
CA GLU A 15 -20.50 -3.98 -1.81
C GLU A 15 -21.02 -5.38 -2.16
N GLN A 16 -21.30 -5.64 -3.45
CA GLN A 16 -21.76 -6.94 -3.94
C GLN A 16 -20.67 -8.02 -3.95
N GLN A 17 -19.39 -7.66 -3.88
CA GLN A 17 -18.28 -8.63 -3.86
C GLN A 17 -18.10 -9.29 -2.47
N ALA A 18 -19.18 -9.65 -1.77
CA ALA A 18 -19.13 -10.31 -0.46
C ALA A 18 -18.34 -11.63 -0.50
N TRP A 19 -18.17 -12.25 -1.68
CA TRP A 19 -17.31 -13.41 -1.87
C TRP A 19 -15.84 -13.13 -1.51
N ILE A 20 -15.34 -11.89 -1.65
CA ILE A 20 -13.98 -11.49 -1.27
C ILE A 20 -13.75 -11.69 0.24
N ASP A 21 -14.80 -11.60 1.06
CA ASP A 21 -14.66 -11.84 2.48
C ASP A 21 -14.21 -13.27 2.81
N GLN A 22 -14.42 -14.24 1.91
CA GLN A 22 -13.95 -15.62 2.06
C GLN A 22 -12.42 -15.71 2.04
N THR A 23 -11.74 -14.81 1.32
CA THR A 23 -10.27 -14.77 1.24
C THR A 23 -9.68 -13.69 2.15
N ALA A 24 -10.32 -12.52 2.23
CA ALA A 24 -9.87 -11.42 3.06
C ALA A 24 -9.88 -11.77 4.56
N LYS A 25 -10.94 -12.42 5.07
CA LYS A 25 -11.05 -12.72 6.51
C LYS A 25 -9.93 -13.65 7.03
N PRO A 26 -9.59 -14.78 6.36
CA PRO A 26 -8.45 -15.59 6.77
C PRO A 26 -7.13 -14.82 6.85
N VAL A 27 -6.83 -13.98 5.84
CA VAL A 27 -5.62 -13.15 5.81
C VAL A 27 -5.64 -12.12 6.94
N GLN A 28 -6.78 -11.46 7.17
CA GLN A 28 -6.96 -10.52 8.26
C GLN A 28 -6.78 -11.18 9.63
N ASN A 29 -7.33 -12.38 9.80
CA ASN A 29 -7.18 -13.17 11.03
C ASN A 29 -5.73 -13.58 11.27
N ALA A 30 -4.97 -13.91 10.22
CA ALA A 30 -3.55 -14.19 10.33
C ALA A 30 -2.76 -12.95 10.77
N ALA A 31 -3.02 -11.79 10.14
CA ALA A 31 -2.43 -10.51 10.53
C ALA A 31 -2.75 -10.16 12.01
N ASN A 32 -4.02 -10.26 12.40
CA ASN A 32 -4.47 -10.06 13.77
C ASN A 32 -3.71 -10.97 14.76
N LYS A 33 -3.55 -12.25 14.43
CA LYS A 33 -2.80 -13.20 15.27
C LYS A 33 -1.34 -12.81 15.40
N ILE A 34 -0.68 -12.39 14.33
CA ILE A 34 0.72 -11.94 14.34
C ILE A 34 0.88 -10.78 15.33
N PHE A 35 0.04 -9.75 15.23
CA PHE A 35 0.11 -8.60 16.13
C PHE A 35 -0.29 -8.91 17.58
N GLN A 36 -1.26 -9.80 17.79
CA GLN A 36 -1.74 -10.15 19.13
C GLN A 36 -0.84 -11.16 19.87
N SER A 37 -0.20 -12.08 19.15
CA SER A 37 0.64 -13.14 19.74
C SER A 37 1.86 -12.62 20.52
N GLY A 38 2.33 -11.41 20.21
CA GLY A 38 3.46 -10.78 20.90
C GLY A 38 3.13 -10.13 22.26
N GLY A 39 1.89 -10.23 22.76
CA GLY A 39 1.48 -9.63 24.04
C GLY A 39 1.72 -8.11 24.08
N VAL A 40 2.46 -7.64 25.09
CA VAL A 40 2.80 -6.21 25.23
C VAL A 40 3.69 -5.71 24.08
N VAL A 41 4.66 -6.53 23.64
CA VAL A 41 5.58 -6.16 22.56
C VAL A 41 4.85 -6.10 21.23
N GLY A 42 3.99 -7.08 20.94
CA GLY A 42 3.15 -7.11 19.75
C GLY A 42 2.26 -5.87 19.64
N ARG A 43 1.63 -5.46 20.76
CA ARG A 43 0.85 -4.21 20.81
C ARG A 43 1.69 -2.96 20.57
N LYS A 44 2.92 -2.88 21.11
CA LYS A 44 3.82 -1.75 20.85
C LYS A 44 4.20 -1.66 19.37
N ILE A 45 4.47 -2.80 18.73
CA ILE A 45 4.76 -2.86 17.30
C ILE A 45 3.54 -2.43 16.47
N ALA A 46 2.35 -2.96 16.79
CA ALA A 46 1.12 -2.56 16.11
C ALA A 46 0.89 -1.04 16.24
N ASN A 47 0.97 -0.50 17.45
CA ASN A 47 0.83 0.94 17.72
C ASN A 47 1.86 1.79 16.95
N LEU A 48 3.10 1.31 16.81
CA LEU A 48 4.14 1.98 16.03
C LEU A 48 3.75 2.01 14.54
N LEU A 49 3.34 0.86 13.99
CA LEU A 49 2.97 0.70 12.58
C LEU A 49 1.67 1.41 12.21
N ASN A 50 0.72 1.50 13.13
CA ASN A 50 -0.51 2.27 12.97
C ASN A 50 -0.25 3.79 13.11
N GLY A 51 0.96 4.22 13.48
CA GLY A 51 1.29 5.65 13.60
C GLY A 51 0.71 6.35 14.83
N THR A 52 0.32 5.60 15.88
CA THR A 52 -0.27 6.19 17.10
C THR A 52 0.64 7.24 17.78
N TRP A 53 1.95 7.09 17.66
CA TRP A 53 2.96 8.04 18.16
C TRP A 53 3.05 9.33 17.33
N LEU A 54 2.67 9.27 16.04
CA LEU A 54 2.63 10.40 15.12
C LEU A 54 1.32 11.18 15.24
N GLY A 55 0.26 10.54 15.77
CA GLY A 55 -1.10 11.07 15.77
C GLY A 55 -1.81 10.90 14.42
N HIS A 56 -1.15 10.32 13.43
CA HIS A 56 -1.66 10.07 12.09
C HIS A 56 -1.26 8.67 11.60
N PRO A 57 -2.04 8.05 10.70
CA PRO A 57 -1.69 6.75 10.12
C PRO A 57 -0.33 6.82 9.41
N LEU A 58 0.55 5.86 9.70
CA LEU A 58 1.89 5.82 9.12
C LEU A 58 1.88 5.33 7.67
N HIS A 59 0.90 4.50 7.29
CA HIS A 59 0.80 3.96 5.94
C HIS A 59 0.72 5.05 4.84
N PRO A 60 -0.21 6.03 4.90
CA PRO A 60 -0.25 7.14 3.95
C PRO A 60 1.06 7.93 3.87
N VAL A 61 1.71 8.16 5.02
CA VAL A 61 3.00 8.88 5.06
C VAL A 61 4.09 8.11 4.31
N LEU A 62 4.15 6.79 4.50
CA LEU A 62 5.15 5.98 3.80
C LEU A 62 4.85 5.83 2.31
N THR A 63 3.57 5.89 1.89
CA THR A 63 3.22 5.78 0.46
C THR A 63 3.75 6.95 -0.39
N ASP A 64 4.07 8.09 0.22
CA ASP A 64 4.68 9.21 -0.50
C ASP A 64 6.08 8.87 -1.04
N ILE A 65 6.80 7.95 -0.38
CA ILE A 65 8.14 7.50 -0.80
C ILE A 65 8.08 6.79 -2.16
N PRO A 66 7.34 5.67 -2.35
CA PRO A 66 7.26 5.02 -3.65
C PRO A 66 6.66 5.93 -4.72
N ILE A 67 5.66 6.75 -4.39
CA ILE A 67 5.08 7.70 -5.34
C ILE A 67 6.14 8.67 -5.86
N GLY A 68 6.86 9.35 -4.96
CA GLY A 68 7.90 10.30 -5.35
C GLY A 68 9.06 9.63 -6.08
N ALA A 69 9.49 8.47 -5.60
CA ALA A 69 10.65 7.76 -6.14
C ALA A 69 10.39 7.22 -7.56
N TRP A 70 9.21 6.63 -7.82
CA TRP A 70 8.87 6.18 -9.17
C TRP A 70 8.60 7.34 -10.14
N MET A 71 8.02 8.45 -9.67
CA MET A 71 7.90 9.67 -10.49
C MET A 71 9.29 10.23 -10.87
N ALA A 72 10.24 10.20 -9.94
CA ALA A 72 11.63 10.57 -10.21
C ALA A 72 12.30 9.61 -11.20
N ALA A 73 12.12 8.29 -11.02
CA ALA A 73 12.66 7.28 -11.94
C ALA A 73 12.19 7.50 -13.38
N ILE A 74 10.87 7.64 -13.60
CA ILE A 74 10.30 7.92 -14.93
C ILE A 74 10.88 9.19 -15.54
N THR A 75 11.05 10.23 -14.72
CA THR A 75 11.62 11.51 -15.18
C THR A 75 13.08 11.34 -15.59
N LEU A 76 13.87 10.63 -14.79
CA LEU A 76 15.29 10.38 -15.02
C LEU A 76 15.51 9.50 -16.26
N ASP A 77 14.73 8.43 -16.43
CA ASP A 77 14.77 7.59 -17.64
C ASP A 77 14.42 8.40 -18.89
N SER A 78 13.40 9.26 -18.81
CA SER A 78 13.00 10.14 -19.91
C SER A 78 14.10 11.15 -20.27
N MET A 79 14.80 11.67 -19.27
CA MET A 79 15.95 12.56 -19.46
C MET A 79 17.14 11.82 -20.09
N GLU A 80 17.42 10.58 -19.68
CA GLU A 80 18.47 9.77 -20.30
C GLU A 80 18.15 9.49 -21.78
N ALA A 81 16.92 9.04 -22.06
CA ALA A 81 16.47 8.72 -23.40
C ALA A 81 16.54 9.93 -24.36
N SER A 82 16.22 11.13 -23.86
CA SER A 82 16.23 12.36 -24.67
C SER A 82 17.61 13.01 -24.79
N SER A 83 18.45 12.93 -23.75
CA SER A 83 19.76 13.61 -23.72
C SER A 83 20.93 12.73 -24.16
N GLY A 84 20.76 11.40 -24.19
CA GLY A 84 21.83 10.44 -24.46
C GLY A 84 22.89 10.33 -23.35
N ARG A 85 22.69 11.01 -22.20
CA ARG A 85 23.63 11.02 -21.07
C ARG A 85 23.47 9.75 -20.23
N ARG A 86 24.26 8.74 -20.56
CA ARG A 86 24.30 7.39 -19.93
C ARG A 86 24.53 7.33 -18.40
N GLY A 87 24.68 8.47 -17.73
CA GLY A 87 24.85 8.54 -16.28
C GLY A 87 23.53 8.73 -15.53
N ILE A 88 22.45 9.12 -16.22
CA ILE A 88 21.16 9.47 -15.61
C ILE A 88 20.37 8.20 -15.25
N GLY A 89 20.48 7.12 -16.04
CA GLY A 89 19.77 5.87 -15.77
C GLY A 89 20.13 5.24 -14.43
N LYS A 90 21.39 5.37 -13.98
CA LYS A 90 21.80 4.91 -12.64
C LYS A 90 21.06 5.61 -11.51
N ALA A 91 20.68 6.88 -11.70
CA ALA A 91 19.87 7.61 -10.73
C ALA A 91 18.42 7.15 -10.77
N ALA A 92 17.89 6.79 -11.95
CA ALA A 92 16.58 6.18 -12.10
C ALA A 92 16.52 4.83 -11.37
N ASP A 93 17.52 3.97 -11.56
CA ASP A 93 17.64 2.68 -10.86
C ASP A 93 17.65 2.85 -9.34
N ALA A 94 18.42 3.83 -8.83
CA ALA A 94 18.46 4.14 -7.41
C ALA A 94 17.09 4.62 -6.88
N ALA A 95 16.37 5.41 -7.68
CA ALA A 95 15.02 5.86 -7.34
C ALA A 95 14.03 4.68 -7.35
N VAL A 96 14.12 3.76 -8.30
CA VAL A 96 13.32 2.52 -8.29
C VAL A 96 13.59 1.71 -7.02
N ALA A 97 14.85 1.50 -6.65
CA ALA A 97 15.23 0.77 -5.44
C ALA A 97 14.68 1.44 -4.16
N LEU A 98 14.74 2.77 -4.08
CA LEU A 98 14.12 3.53 -2.98
C LEU A 98 12.60 3.34 -2.97
N GLY A 99 11.98 3.35 -4.15
CA GLY A 99 10.55 3.10 -4.30
C GLY A 99 10.14 1.72 -3.82
N ILE A 100 10.91 0.67 -4.16
CA ILE A 100 10.67 -0.70 -3.67
C ILE A 100 10.75 -0.76 -2.14
N ALA A 101 11.78 -0.16 -1.54
CA ALA A 101 11.92 -0.11 -0.08
C ALA A 101 10.76 0.63 0.59
N GLY A 102 10.35 1.78 0.04
CA GLY A 102 9.21 2.55 0.51
C GLY A 102 7.89 1.80 0.37
N ALA A 103 7.68 1.10 -0.75
CA ALA A 103 6.50 0.29 -1.00
C ALA A 103 6.41 -0.90 -0.02
N ALA A 104 7.54 -1.56 0.27
CA ALA A 104 7.59 -2.62 1.28
C ALA A 104 7.22 -2.09 2.68
N GLY A 105 7.77 -0.95 3.10
CA GLY A 105 7.39 -0.30 4.36
C GLY A 105 5.93 0.12 4.41
N SER A 106 5.41 0.63 3.30
CA SER A 106 3.99 0.98 3.13
C SER A 106 3.10 -0.25 3.23
N ALA A 107 3.49 -1.39 2.63
CA ALA A 107 2.72 -2.62 2.72
C ALA A 107 2.64 -3.15 4.17
N VAL A 108 3.75 -3.12 4.91
CA VAL A 108 3.79 -3.56 6.32
C VAL A 108 2.88 -2.71 7.20
N THR A 109 2.98 -1.38 7.09
CA THR A 109 2.12 -0.44 7.84
C THR A 109 0.65 -0.53 7.40
N GLY A 110 0.41 -0.72 6.09
CA GLY A 110 -0.93 -0.88 5.53
C GLY A 110 -1.64 -2.14 6.01
N ILE A 111 -0.93 -3.26 6.19
CA ILE A 111 -1.48 -4.48 6.81
C ILE A 111 -1.89 -4.21 8.25
N ALA A 112 -1.09 -3.45 9.02
CA ALA A 112 -1.40 -3.10 10.40
C ALA A 112 -2.68 -2.25 10.49
N ASP A 113 -2.90 -1.31 9.57
CA ASP A 113 -4.12 -0.50 9.52
C ASP A 113 -5.33 -1.32 9.03
N TRP A 114 -5.12 -2.12 7.98
CA TRP A 114 -6.17 -2.92 7.34
C TRP A 114 -6.78 -3.97 8.28
N GLN A 115 -6.04 -4.47 9.26
CA GLN A 115 -6.54 -5.46 10.22
C GLN A 115 -7.78 -4.99 11.01
N HIS A 116 -7.95 -3.68 11.14
CA HIS A 116 -9.07 -3.04 11.87
C HIS A 116 -10.27 -2.69 10.98
N THR A 117 -10.16 -2.88 9.67
CA THR A 117 -11.23 -2.55 8.73
C THR A 117 -12.32 -3.63 8.68
N THR A 118 -13.55 -3.21 8.38
CA THR A 118 -14.70 -4.12 8.24
C THR A 118 -15.49 -3.79 6.97
N GLY A 119 -16.43 -4.68 6.62
CA GLY A 119 -17.35 -4.47 5.49
C GLY A 119 -16.63 -4.12 4.18
N GLU A 120 -17.05 -3.01 3.59
CA GLU A 120 -16.53 -2.51 2.32
C GLU A 120 -15.04 -2.15 2.39
N SER A 121 -14.62 -1.40 3.41
CA SER A 121 -13.22 -0.97 3.56
C SER A 121 -12.25 -2.15 3.65
N ARG A 122 -12.67 -3.28 4.24
CA ARG A 122 -11.87 -4.51 4.25
C ARG A 122 -11.66 -5.05 2.85
N ARG A 123 -12.73 -5.13 2.04
CA ARG A 123 -12.65 -5.69 0.68
C ARG A 123 -11.81 -4.79 -0.22
N THR A 124 -12.06 -3.48 -0.19
CA THR A 124 -11.30 -2.48 -0.94
C THR A 124 -9.82 -2.49 -0.55
N GLY A 125 -9.53 -2.47 0.77
CA GLY A 125 -8.15 -2.54 1.27
C GLY A 125 -7.44 -3.83 0.89
N PHE A 126 -8.15 -4.97 0.88
CA PHE A 126 -7.58 -6.25 0.46
C PHE A 126 -7.20 -6.26 -1.02
N ILE A 127 -8.11 -5.82 -1.90
CA ILE A 127 -7.84 -5.73 -3.34
C ILE A 127 -6.69 -4.75 -3.59
N HIS A 128 -6.74 -3.57 -2.96
CA HIS A 128 -5.71 -2.55 -3.08
C HIS A 128 -4.33 -3.08 -2.67
N GLY A 129 -4.23 -3.71 -1.49
CA GLY A 129 -2.99 -4.29 -0.99
C GLY A 129 -2.47 -5.42 -1.88
N ALA A 130 -3.35 -6.29 -2.37
CA ALA A 130 -2.98 -7.39 -3.26
C ALA A 130 -2.43 -6.89 -4.60
N LEU A 131 -3.09 -5.91 -5.23
CA LEU A 131 -2.65 -5.32 -6.49
C LEU A 131 -1.29 -4.63 -6.34
N ASN A 132 -1.12 -3.81 -5.30
CA ASN A 132 0.17 -3.13 -5.07
C ASN A 132 1.29 -4.12 -4.79
N THR A 133 1.03 -5.16 -4.00
CA THR A 133 2.04 -6.20 -3.71
C THR A 133 2.40 -7.00 -4.95
N LEU A 134 1.42 -7.31 -5.80
CA LEU A 134 1.65 -7.98 -7.08
C LEU A 134 2.54 -7.13 -7.98
N VAL A 135 2.21 -5.85 -8.15
CA VAL A 135 3.01 -4.91 -8.96
C VAL A 135 4.42 -4.76 -8.39
N LEU A 136 4.55 -4.63 -7.06
CA LEU A 136 5.85 -4.58 -6.39
C LEU A 136 6.69 -5.82 -6.70
N GLY A 137 6.09 -7.00 -6.75
CA GLY A 137 6.77 -8.25 -7.07
C GLY A 137 7.20 -8.41 -8.54
N LEU A 138 6.88 -7.44 -9.42
CA LEU A 138 7.35 -7.41 -10.81
C LEU A 138 8.68 -6.68 -10.99
N PHE A 139 9.15 -5.95 -9.97
CA PHE A 139 10.47 -5.32 -9.94
C PHE A 139 11.52 -6.28 -9.37
#